data_AF-A0A9C7PPT4-F1
#
_entry.id   AF-A0A9C7PPT4-F1
#
_cell.length_a   1.000
_cell.length_b   1.000
_cell.length_c   1.000
_cell.angle_alpha   90.00
_cell.angle_beta   90.00
_cell.angle_gamma   90.00
#
_symmetry.space_group_name_H-M   'P 1'
#
loop_
_entity.id
_entity.type
_entity.pdbx_description
1 polymer ?
#
loop_
_entity_poly.entity_id
_entity_poly.type
_entity_poly.pdbx_seq_one_letter_code
_entity_poly.pdbx_strand_id
1 'polypeptide(L)' 'MTTPRKTNVFRPVYRLGWLVIWSSWLAFVLLVVPALVSRHDVFHRLVLYALASVVAYFFHRLWEYVITGRSLPRWRRQG' A
#
# COMPACT_ATOMS: atom_id res chain seq x y z
N MET A 1 34.43 3.56 20.42
CA MET A 1 33.05 3.24 20.85
C MET A 1 32.29 2.72 19.64
N THR A 2 32.12 1.41 19.51
CA THR A 2 31.25 0.80 18.50
C THR A 2 29.81 1.00 18.95
N THR A 3 29.10 1.93 18.30
CA THR A 3 27.67 2.12 18.53
C THR A 3 26.94 0.81 18.19
N PRO A 4 26.11 0.26 19.10
CA PRO A 4 25.37 -0.96 18.81
C PRO A 4 24.48 -0.73 17.59
N ARG A 5 24.68 -1.55 16.54
CA ARG A 5 23.87 -1.56 15.32
C ARG A 5 22.44 -1.86 15.73
N LYS A 6 21.59 -0.83 15.82
CA LYS A 6 20.16 -0.94 16.15
C LYS A 6 19.55 -1.96 15.19
N THR A 7 19.28 -3.16 15.71
CA THR A 7 18.73 -4.25 14.92
C THR A 7 17.39 -3.77 14.39
N ASN A 8 17.26 -3.78 13.08
CA ASN A 8 16.13 -3.21 12.35
C ASN A 8 14.97 -4.21 12.41
N VAL A 9 14.56 -4.64 13.62
CA VAL A 9 13.65 -5.77 13.86
C VAL A 9 12.29 -5.55 13.18
N PHE A 10 11.85 -4.30 13.05
CA PHE A 10 10.61 -3.93 12.36
C PHE A 10 10.73 -3.86 10.82
N ARG A 11 11.95 -3.90 10.26
CA ARG A 11 12.18 -3.86 8.82
C ARG A 11 11.58 -5.05 8.05
N PRO A 12 11.71 -6.31 8.51
CA PRO A 12 11.02 -7.44 7.86
C PRO A 12 9.50 -7.30 7.93
N VAL A 13 8.96 -6.86 9.07
CA VAL A 13 7.51 -6.63 9.24
C VAL A 13 7.00 -5.57 8.26
N TYR A 14 7.73 -4.46 8.12
CA TYR A 14 7.41 -3.43 7.13
C TYR A 14 7.36 -4.00 5.69
N ARG A 15 8.36 -4.80 5.30
CA ARG A 15 8.41 -5.44 3.98
C ARG A 15 7.27 -6.43 3.77
N LEU A 16 6.90 -7.20 4.79
CA LEU A 16 5.79 -8.14 4.72
C LEU A 16 4.46 -7.42 4.47
N GLY A 17 4.15 -6.35 5.21
CA GLY A 17 2.93 -5.60 4.96
C GLY A 17 2.92 -4.94 3.58
N TRP A 18 4.06 -4.40 3.13
CA TRP A 18 4.19 -3.90 1.75
C TRP A 18 3.89 -5.00 0.73
N LEU A 19 4.50 -6.19 0.86
CA LEU A 19 4.27 -7.33 -0.03
C LEU A 19 2.79 -7.73 -0.04
N VAL A 20 2.19 -7.90 1.13
CA VAL A 20 0.79 -8.33 1.26
C VAL A 20 -0.15 -7.35 0.56
N ILE A 21 0.02 -6.04 0.77
CA ILE A 21 -0.86 -5.00 0.20
C ILE A 21 -0.74 -4.99 -1.33
N TRP A 22 0.48 -4.94 -1.86
CA TRP A 22 0.70 -4.84 -3.30
C TRP A 22 0.41 -6.15 -4.04
N SER A 23 0.72 -7.31 -3.44
CA SER A 23 0.33 -8.60 -4.01
C SER A 23 -1.19 -8.77 -4.03
N SER A 24 -1.89 -8.34 -2.99
CA SER A 24 -3.36 -8.39 -2.95
C SER A 24 -3.98 -7.45 -4.00
N TRP A 25 -3.44 -6.23 -4.13
CA TRP A 25 -3.85 -5.30 -5.19
C TRP A 25 -3.63 -5.90 -6.59
N LEU A 26 -2.45 -6.48 -6.82
CA LEU A 26 -2.12 -7.09 -8.12
C LEU A 26 -3.04 -8.27 -8.43
N ALA A 27 -3.27 -9.14 -7.46
CA ALA A 27 -4.19 -10.27 -7.60
C ALA A 27 -5.62 -9.80 -7.90
N PHE A 28 -6.09 -8.73 -7.24
CA PHE A 28 -7.40 -8.15 -7.51
C PHE A 28 -7.50 -7.64 -8.96
N VAL A 29 -6.50 -6.89 -9.42
CA VAL A 29 -6.46 -6.34 -10.78
C VAL A 29 -6.41 -7.44 -11.83
N LEU A 30 -5.62 -8.49 -11.62
CA LEU A 30 -5.38 -9.53 -12.63
C LEU A 30 -6.42 -10.64 -12.64
N LEU A 31 -7.03 -10.96 -11.49
CA LEU A 31 -7.93 -12.10 -11.35
C LEU A 31 -9.38 -11.66 -11.14
N VAL A 32 -9.60 -10.69 -10.25
CA VAL A 32 -10.95 -10.32 -9.80
C VAL A 32 -11.64 -9.40 -10.81
N VAL A 33 -10.97 -8.36 -11.28
CA VAL A 33 -11.56 -7.42 -12.26
C VAL A 33 -11.94 -8.12 -13.57
N PRO A 34 -11.11 -8.99 -14.17
CA PRO A 34 -11.48 -9.70 -15.39
C PRO A 34 -12.58 -10.74 -15.19
N ALA A 35 -12.73 -11.30 -13.99
CA ALA A 35 -13.79 -12.24 -13.66
C ALA A 35 -15.15 -11.56 -13.44
N LEU A 36 -15.15 -10.34 -12.88
CA LEU A 36 -16.38 -9.59 -12.59
C LEU A 36 -16.88 -8.76 -13.76
N VAL A 37 -15.97 -8.23 -14.59
CA VAL A 37 -16.32 -7.25 -15.63
C VAL A 37 -15.86 -7.69 -17.01
N SER A 38 -16.82 -7.72 -17.93
CA SER A 38 -16.61 -8.00 -19.35
C SER A 38 -15.50 -7.13 -19.93
N ARG A 39 -14.73 -7.68 -20.88
CA ARG A 39 -13.61 -6.95 -21.51
C ARG A 39 -14.04 -5.69 -22.25
N HIS A 40 -15.30 -5.62 -22.66
CA HIS A 40 -15.84 -4.50 -23.43
C HIS A 40 -16.31 -3.34 -22.55
N ASP A 41 -16.52 -3.56 -21.25
CA ASP A 41 -16.94 -2.52 -20.32
C ASP A 41 -15.72 -1.82 -19.70
N VAL A 42 -15.13 -0.92 -20.49
CA VAL A 42 -13.90 -0.21 -20.15
C VAL A 42 -14.11 0.76 -18.99
N PHE A 43 -15.25 1.46 -18.95
CA PHE A 43 -15.54 2.44 -17.91
C PHE A 43 -15.61 1.78 -16.53
N HIS A 44 -16.36 0.68 -16.42
CA HIS A 44 -16.50 -0.04 -15.15
C HIS A 44 -15.16 -0.60 -14.65
N ARG A 45 -14.31 -1.09 -15.57
CA ARG A 45 -12.94 -1.53 -15.24
C ARG A 45 -12.07 -0.39 -14.71
N LEU A 46 -12.10 0.77 -15.36
CA LEU A 46 -11.33 1.94 -14.93
C LEU A 46 -11.75 2.39 -13.52
N VAL A 47 -13.05 2.41 -13.24
CA VAL A 47 -13.57 2.73 -11.90
C VAL A 47 -13.06 1.73 -10.87
N LEU A 48 -13.11 0.43 -11.16
CA LEU A 48 -12.60 -0.60 -10.26
C LEU A 48 -11.09 -0.50 -10.03
N TYR A 49 -10.30 -0.21 -11.05
CA TYR A 49 -8.85 0.00 -10.90
C TYR A 49 -8.53 1.24 -10.05
N ALA A 50 -9.26 2.34 -10.27
CA ALA A 50 -9.12 3.54 -9.46
C ALA A 50 -9.47 3.25 -7.99
N LEU A 51 -10.61 2.60 -7.74
CA LEU A 51 -11.06 2.25 -6.40
C LEU A 51 -10.07 1.30 -5.70
N ALA A 52 -9.63 0.24 -6.39
CA ALA A 52 -8.64 -0.69 -5.85
C ALA A 52 -7.32 0.00 -5.50
N SER A 53 -6.89 0.96 -6.33
CA SER A 53 -5.66 1.72 -6.07
C SER A 53 -5.82 2.66 -4.87
N VAL A 54 -6.97 3.31 -4.72
CA VAL A 54 -7.28 4.14 -3.53
C VAL A 54 -7.27 3.30 -2.26
N VAL A 55 -7.89 2.13 -2.30
CA VAL A 55 -7.92 1.19 -1.16
C VAL A 55 -6.52 0.69 -0.80
N ALA A 56 -5.74 0.26 -1.80
CA ALA A 56 -4.38 -0.20 -1.59
C ALA A 56 -3.48 0.91 -1.02
N TYR A 57 -3.61 2.14 -1.55
CA TYR A 57 -2.91 3.31 -1.02
C TYR A 57 -3.29 3.58 0.43
N PHE A 58 -4.59 3.52 0.76
CA PHE A 58 -5.07 3.72 2.13
C PHE A 58 -4.49 2.68 3.09
N PHE A 59 -4.52 1.39 2.73
CA PHE A 59 -3.92 0.34 3.54
C PHE A 59 -2.41 0.51 3.69
N HIS A 60 -1.71 0.88 2.61
CA HIS A 60 -0.29 1.16 2.67
C HIS A 60 0.00 2.30 3.65
N ARG A 61 -0.81 3.36 3.61
CA ARG A 61 -0.66 4.51 4.50
C ARG A 61 -0.96 4.18 5.95
N LEU A 62 -2.02 3.40 6.19
CA LEU A 62 -2.36 2.92 7.53
C LEU A 62 -1.24 2.02 8.08
N TRP A 63 -0.69 1.15 7.24
CA TRP A 63 0.44 0.29 7.62
C TRP A 63 1.69 1.09 7.98
N GLU A 64 2.04 2.10 7.18
CA GLU A 64 3.12 3.04 7.51
C GLU A 64 2.89 3.76 8.84
N TYR A 65 1.65 4.16 9.12
CA TYR A 65 1.26 4.77 10.39
C TYR A 65 1.43 3.81 11.56
N VAL A 66 0.96 2.57 11.45
CA VAL A 66 1.08 1.54 12.50
C VAL A 66 2.54 1.23 12.81
N ILE A 67 3.40 1.09 11.79
CA ILE A 67 4.80 0.72 11.98
C ILE A 67 5.65 1.90 12.47
N THR A 68 5.40 3.11 11.97
CA THR A 68 6.28 4.27 12.19
C THR A 68 5.73 5.25 13.23
N GLY A 69 4.44 5.18 13.56
CA GLY A 69 3.73 6.13 14.43
C GLY A 69 3.61 7.55 13.84
N ARG A 70 4.04 7.77 12.59
CA ARG A 70 4.06 9.09 11.94
C ARG A 70 2.80 9.29 11.11
N SER A 71 1.84 10.02 11.65
CA SER A 71 0.68 10.51 10.90
C SER A 71 1.06 11.67 10.00
N LEU A 72 0.88 11.47 8.68
CA LEU A 72 0.99 12.46 7.60
C LEU A 72 2.38 13.12 7.42
N PRO A 73 2.77 13.52 6.20
CA PRO A 73 3.88 14.44 6.07
C PRO A 73 3.50 15.68 6.88
N ARG A 74 4.20 15.94 7.98
CA ARG A 74 4.19 17.28 8.54
C ARG A 74 4.69 18.14 7.39
N TRP A 75 3.81 18.93 6.80
CA TRP A 75 4.20 20.12 6.06
C TRP A 75 5.04 20.92 7.03
N ARG A 76 6.34 20.60 7.04
CA ARG A 76 7.35 21.36 7.73
C ARG A 76 7.31 22.67 6.97
N ARG A 77 6.55 23.63 7.49
CA ARG A 77 6.79 25.05 7.25
C ARG A 77 8.25 25.25 7.68
N GLN A 78 9.16 25.00 6.75
CA GLN A 78 10.46 25.63 6.78
C GLN A 78 10.12 27.09 6.53
N GLY A 79 10.11 27.85 7.62
CA GLY A 79 10.19 29.31 7.55
C GLY A 79 11.56 29.72 7.02
#